data_AF-A0A212FIH4-F1
#
_entry.id   AF-A0A212FIH4-F1
#
_cell.length_a   1.000
_cell.length_b   1.000
_cell.length_c   1.000
_cell.angle_alpha   90.00
_cell.angle_beta   90.00
_cell.angle_gamma   90.00
#
_symmetry.space_group_name_H-M   'P 1'
#
loop_
_entity.id
_entity.type
_entity.pdbx_description
1 polymer ?
#
loop_
_entity_poly.entity_id
_entity_poly.type
_entity_poly.pdbx_seq_one_letter_code
_entity_poly.pdbx_strand_id
1 'polypeptide(L)'
;MEADSTTYEDNRKSSNSEICLPFNCNPANLKLYEELVSDSGNRSLESQLITKLQAFGLLPVNITCPEDAPTCKVVCKLARVIDRVQWVCEGCSKRQPIRTGSFFFKLQCTILQTLQLILAWCEDAELNSAAQYFDVKPRVASLIYDKLDDLVINEIDKIKLGGDNTVVLSELYPDCMNSLSPDTTEQPHVHRILMLADTKQIPTNYRLHVIREDLRKLPGHVNSEQCMKEEIERVISNTVMAQSMFVSGSTMPGVDGTVPLTALLQHCDPEMQHFLRTRIWSQAVSLCTASRDLCSLPCPTFSCATSVQRYLDTSLYRLRYGDGFYEHMLRLVAMEYTQNVIV
;
A
#
# COMPACT_ATOMS: atom_id res chain seq x y z
N MET A 1 -15.63 -44.22 -45.00
CA MET A 1 -14.65 -45.00 -44.21
C MET A 1 -13.44 -44.10 -44.06
N GLU A 2 -13.50 -43.13 -43.13
CA GLU A 2 -13.11 -43.23 -41.69
C GLU A 2 -11.60 -43.44 -41.52
N ALA A 3 -10.86 -42.75 -40.65
CA ALA A 3 -11.11 -41.58 -39.79
C ALA A 3 -9.73 -40.99 -39.40
N ASP A 4 -9.67 -39.66 -39.21
CA ASP A 4 -8.54 -38.94 -38.64
C ASP A 4 -8.23 -39.41 -37.21
N SER A 5 -6.96 -39.74 -36.96
CA SER A 5 -6.47 -40.14 -35.65
C SER A 5 -6.31 -38.92 -34.74
N THR A 6 -7.22 -38.79 -33.77
CA THR A 6 -7.13 -37.85 -32.66
C THR A 6 -6.14 -38.37 -31.61
N THR A 7 -4.97 -37.75 -31.48
CA THR A 7 -4.22 -37.78 -30.21
C THR A 7 -4.87 -36.79 -29.25
N TYR A 8 -5.70 -37.34 -28.36
CA TYR A 8 -6.09 -36.71 -27.11
C TYR A 8 -4.83 -36.54 -26.25
N GLU A 9 -4.28 -35.34 -26.17
CA GLU A 9 -3.35 -34.98 -25.09
C GLU A 9 -4.14 -34.62 -23.84
N ASP A 10 -4.41 -35.64 -23.04
CA ASP A 10 -4.99 -35.52 -21.71
C ASP A 10 -3.89 -35.07 -20.73
N ASN A 11 -3.57 -33.77 -20.75
CA ASN A 11 -2.56 -33.18 -19.87
C ASN A 11 -3.17 -32.84 -18.49
N ARG A 12 -3.65 -33.88 -17.79
CA ARG A 12 -3.93 -33.78 -16.35
C ARG A 12 -2.60 -33.72 -15.58
N LYS A 13 -1.97 -32.55 -15.56
CA LYS A 13 -0.97 -32.25 -14.54
C LYS A 13 -1.67 -32.25 -13.19
N SER A 14 -1.37 -33.26 -12.39
CA SER A 14 -1.69 -33.34 -10.98
C SER A 14 -1.30 -32.02 -10.30
N SER A 15 -2.31 -31.38 -9.72
CA SER A 15 -2.29 -30.18 -8.89
C SER A 15 -1.40 -30.38 -7.65
N ASN A 16 -0.19 -29.84 -7.70
CA ASN A 16 0.60 -29.36 -6.55
C ASN A 16 1.90 -28.71 -7.07
N SER A 17 1.76 -27.81 -8.05
CA SER A 17 2.84 -26.85 -8.30
C SER A 17 2.74 -25.80 -7.21
N GLU A 18 3.57 -25.94 -6.18
CA GLU A 18 3.80 -24.91 -5.17
C GLU A 18 4.04 -23.57 -5.90
N ILE A 19 3.25 -22.54 -5.57
CA ILE A 19 3.34 -21.25 -6.26
C ILE A 19 4.68 -20.60 -5.87
N CYS A 20 5.67 -20.73 -6.74
CA CYS A 20 7.01 -20.20 -6.51
C CYS A 20 7.08 -18.72 -6.91
N LEU A 21 6.75 -17.80 -6.01
CA LEU A 21 6.84 -16.35 -6.24
C LEU A 21 8.30 -15.86 -6.24
N PRO A 22 8.63 -14.80 -6.99
CA PRO A 22 10.00 -14.24 -7.04
C PRO A 22 10.31 -13.31 -5.84
N PHE A 23 9.45 -13.30 -4.83
CA PHE A 23 9.53 -12.46 -3.65
C PHE A 23 9.05 -13.25 -2.42
N ASN A 24 9.48 -12.80 -1.24
CA ASN A 24 8.95 -13.34 0.01
C ASN A 24 7.47 -12.99 0.12
N CYS A 25 6.63 -13.96 0.46
CA CYS A 25 5.20 -13.74 0.61
C CYS A 25 4.75 -14.28 1.96
N ASN A 26 3.97 -13.49 2.68
CA ASN A 26 3.35 -13.93 3.92
C ASN A 26 2.45 -15.16 3.66
N PRO A 27 2.56 -16.24 4.45
CA PRO A 27 1.76 -17.45 4.25
C PRO A 27 0.24 -17.21 4.25
N ALA A 28 -0.27 -16.27 5.06
CA ALA A 28 -1.69 -15.96 5.13
C ALA A 28 -2.18 -15.26 3.86
N ASN A 29 -1.42 -14.28 3.35
CA ASN A 29 -1.71 -13.60 2.09
C ASN A 29 -1.64 -14.58 0.90
N LEU A 30 -0.62 -15.43 0.86
CA LEU A 30 -0.48 -16.48 -0.16
C LEU A 30 -1.66 -17.44 -0.15
N LYS A 31 -2.06 -17.91 1.04
CA LYS A 31 -3.21 -18.80 1.20
C LYS A 31 -4.49 -18.17 0.67
N LEU A 32 -4.78 -16.91 1.00
CA LEU A 32 -5.95 -16.22 0.47
C LEU A 32 -5.90 -16.10 -1.06
N TYR A 33 -4.73 -15.77 -1.61
CA TYR A 33 -4.55 -15.72 -3.06
C TYR A 33 -4.83 -17.10 -3.70
N GLU A 34 -4.28 -18.18 -3.14
CA GLU A 34 -4.54 -19.56 -3.58
C GLU A 34 -6.03 -19.93 -3.48
N GLU A 35 -6.70 -19.54 -2.40
CA GLU A 35 -8.15 -19.74 -2.26
C GLU A 35 -8.94 -19.02 -3.35
N LEU A 36 -8.53 -17.81 -3.76
CA LEU A 36 -9.17 -17.07 -4.84
C LEU A 36 -8.96 -17.73 -6.21
N VAL A 37 -7.76 -18.27 -6.47
CA VAL A 37 -7.38 -18.78 -7.80
C VAL A 37 -7.45 -20.31 -7.93
N SER A 38 -7.77 -21.03 -6.86
CA SER A 38 -7.89 -22.49 -6.85
C SER A 38 -9.07 -22.97 -7.69
N ASP A 39 -8.87 -24.13 -8.33
CA ASP A 39 -9.93 -24.90 -8.97
C ASP A 39 -10.53 -25.86 -7.94
N SER A 40 -11.82 -25.72 -7.63
CA SER A 40 -12.50 -26.55 -6.64
C SER A 40 -13.85 -27.09 -7.11
N GLY A 41 -14.14 -27.06 -8.41
CA GLY A 41 -15.48 -27.40 -8.88
C GLY A 41 -15.60 -27.81 -10.34
N ASN A 42 -16.84 -28.08 -10.75
CA ASN A 42 -17.19 -28.57 -12.08
C ASN A 42 -17.34 -27.45 -13.14
N ARG A 43 -17.07 -26.18 -12.79
CA ARG A 43 -17.15 -25.02 -13.70
C ARG A 43 -15.76 -24.68 -14.23
N SER A 44 -15.68 -23.92 -15.32
CA SER A 44 -14.37 -23.41 -15.77
C SER A 44 -13.73 -22.54 -14.68
N LEU A 45 -12.40 -22.59 -14.58
CA LEU A 45 -11.62 -21.84 -13.61
C LEU A 45 -11.97 -20.33 -13.63
N GLU A 46 -12.15 -19.77 -14.81
CA GLU A 46 -12.49 -18.36 -14.98
C GLU A 46 -13.87 -18.04 -14.40
N SER A 47 -14.86 -18.91 -14.60
CA SER A 47 -16.19 -18.73 -14.00
C SER A 47 -16.16 -18.83 -12.48
N GLN A 48 -15.32 -19.72 -11.93
CA GLN A 48 -15.11 -19.82 -10.48
C GLN A 48 -14.46 -18.56 -9.94
N LEU A 49 -13.40 -18.07 -10.59
CA LEU A 49 -12.72 -16.82 -10.22
C LEU A 49 -13.69 -15.64 -10.20
N ILE A 50 -14.52 -15.46 -11.25
CA ILE A 50 -15.53 -14.38 -11.26
C ILE A 50 -16.48 -14.50 -10.07
N THR A 51 -16.97 -15.71 -9.77
CA THR A 51 -17.90 -15.93 -8.66
C THR A 51 -17.26 -15.55 -7.32
N LYS A 52 -16.00 -15.94 -7.09
CA LYS A 52 -15.24 -15.58 -5.88
C LYS A 52 -15.01 -14.07 -5.77
N LEU A 53 -14.64 -13.42 -6.87
CA LEU A 53 -14.44 -11.96 -6.91
C LEU A 53 -15.73 -11.17 -6.70
N GLN A 54 -16.85 -11.65 -7.21
CA GLN A 54 -18.17 -11.09 -6.96
C GLN A 54 -18.58 -11.23 -5.48
N ALA A 55 -18.32 -12.39 -4.88
CA ALA A 55 -18.56 -12.61 -3.46
C ALA A 55 -17.69 -11.70 -2.57
N PHE A 56 -16.47 -11.40 -3.02
CA PHE A 56 -15.57 -10.44 -2.36
C PHE A 56 -15.94 -8.97 -2.61
N GLY A 57 -16.87 -8.70 -3.54
CA GLY A 57 -17.24 -7.33 -3.94
C GLY A 57 -16.25 -6.65 -4.87
N LEU A 58 -15.26 -7.36 -5.41
CA LEU A 58 -14.26 -6.85 -6.36
C LEU A 58 -14.81 -6.71 -7.79
N LEU A 59 -15.93 -7.38 -8.07
CA LEU A 59 -16.67 -7.28 -9.33
C LEU A 59 -18.16 -7.10 -9.03
N PRO A 60 -18.91 -6.34 -9.84
CA PRO A 60 -20.35 -6.29 -9.71
C PRO A 60 -20.99 -7.67 -9.90
N VAL A 61 -21.98 -7.99 -9.06
CA VAL A 61 -22.80 -9.20 -9.20
C VAL A 61 -23.74 -9.08 -10.41
N ASN A 62 -24.27 -7.87 -10.62
CA ASN A 62 -25.17 -7.52 -11.71
C ASN A 62 -24.70 -6.22 -12.35
N ILE A 63 -24.96 -6.05 -13.64
CA ILE A 63 -24.77 -4.78 -14.34
C ILE A 63 -26.00 -4.44 -15.18
N THR A 64 -26.26 -3.15 -15.34
CA THR A 64 -27.35 -2.66 -16.20
C THR A 64 -26.93 -2.71 -17.66
N CYS A 65 -27.85 -3.15 -18.53
CA CYS A 65 -27.63 -3.11 -19.96
C CYS A 65 -27.56 -1.65 -20.44
N PRO A 66 -26.65 -1.29 -21.37
CA PRO A 66 -26.56 0.08 -21.89
C PRO A 66 -27.82 0.59 -22.59
N GLU A 67 -28.70 -0.31 -23.06
CA GLU A 67 -29.99 0.07 -23.66
C GLU A 67 -31.11 0.21 -22.62
N ASP A 68 -30.92 -0.35 -21.42
CA ASP A 68 -31.87 -0.32 -20.29
C ASP A 68 -33.34 -0.60 -20.65
N ALA A 69 -33.59 -1.41 -21.69
CA ALA A 69 -34.94 -1.76 -22.10
C ALA A 69 -35.53 -2.84 -21.16
N PRO A 70 -36.86 -2.91 -20.96
CA PRO A 70 -37.50 -3.89 -20.07
C PRO A 70 -37.21 -5.36 -20.40
N THR A 71 -36.82 -5.67 -21.65
CA THR A 71 -36.44 -7.02 -22.10
C THR A 71 -34.96 -7.35 -21.85
N CYS A 72 -34.18 -6.39 -21.34
CA CYS A 72 -32.75 -6.57 -21.12
C CYS A 72 -32.48 -7.38 -19.86
N LYS A 73 -31.79 -8.51 -20.04
CA LYS A 73 -31.24 -9.32 -18.95
C LYS A 73 -29.78 -9.58 -19.23
N VAL A 74 -28.88 -9.09 -18.38
CA VAL A 74 -27.44 -9.25 -18.55
C VAL A 74 -26.96 -10.50 -17.81
N VAL A 75 -26.19 -11.35 -18.49
CA VAL A 75 -25.63 -12.59 -17.95
C VAL A 75 -24.15 -12.71 -18.30
N CYS A 76 -23.38 -13.42 -17.48
CA CYS A 76 -21.98 -13.72 -17.75
C CYS A 76 -21.86 -14.94 -18.67
N LYS A 77 -21.11 -14.83 -19.77
CA LYS A 77 -20.86 -15.92 -20.73
C LYS A 77 -19.37 -16.02 -21.06
N LEU A 78 -18.92 -17.24 -21.36
CA LEU A 78 -17.58 -17.48 -21.92
C LEU A 78 -17.40 -16.75 -23.26
N ALA A 79 -16.21 -16.24 -23.51
CA ALA A 79 -15.89 -15.47 -24.70
C ALA A 79 -14.40 -15.53 -25.06
N ARG A 80 -14.04 -15.27 -26.32
CA ARG A 80 -12.64 -15.17 -26.76
C ARG A 80 -12.09 -13.76 -26.48
N VAL A 81 -12.02 -13.40 -25.21
CA VAL A 81 -11.50 -12.12 -24.70
C VAL A 81 -10.44 -12.38 -23.63
N ILE A 82 -9.76 -11.34 -23.15
CA ILE A 82 -8.62 -11.43 -22.22
C ILE A 82 -8.93 -12.31 -20.99
N ASP A 83 -10.07 -12.10 -20.30
CA ASP A 83 -10.45 -12.90 -19.13
C ASP A 83 -11.30 -14.12 -19.47
N ARG A 84 -11.48 -14.41 -20.76
CA ARG A 84 -12.31 -15.52 -21.29
C ARG A 84 -13.80 -15.47 -20.92
N VAL A 85 -14.25 -14.39 -20.29
CA VAL A 85 -15.64 -14.14 -19.90
C VAL A 85 -16.04 -12.69 -20.19
N GLN A 86 -17.33 -12.46 -20.45
CA GLN A 86 -17.88 -11.14 -20.65
C GLN A 86 -19.36 -11.10 -20.26
N TRP A 87 -19.87 -9.90 -20.02
CA TRP A 87 -21.30 -9.66 -19.87
C TRP A 87 -21.98 -9.63 -21.24
N VAL A 88 -23.14 -10.29 -21.36
CA VAL A 88 -23.96 -10.31 -22.56
C VAL A 88 -25.42 -10.10 -22.17
N CYS A 89 -26.07 -9.12 -22.77
CA CYS A 89 -27.51 -8.93 -22.65
C CYS A 89 -28.25 -9.93 -23.54
N GLU A 90 -29.15 -10.74 -22.98
CA GLU A 90 -29.95 -11.71 -23.75
C GLU A 90 -31.09 -11.06 -24.54
N GLY A 91 -31.50 -9.84 -24.16
CA GLY A 91 -32.54 -9.09 -24.86
C GLY A 91 -32.03 -8.39 -26.12
N CYS A 92 -31.00 -7.55 -25.98
CA CYS A 92 -30.47 -6.73 -27.09
C CYS A 92 -29.12 -7.23 -27.64
N SER A 93 -28.59 -8.35 -27.15
CA SER A 93 -27.31 -8.95 -27.57
C SER A 93 -26.05 -8.08 -27.38
N LYS A 94 -26.17 -6.92 -26.73
CA LYS A 94 -25.01 -6.07 -26.40
C LYS A 94 -24.07 -6.78 -25.44
N ARG A 95 -22.78 -6.49 -25.59
CA ARG A 95 -21.69 -7.11 -24.83
C ARG A 95 -20.93 -6.03 -24.07
N GLN A 96 -20.49 -6.36 -22.86
CA GLN A 96 -19.65 -5.50 -22.04
C GLN A 96 -18.53 -6.32 -21.40
N PRO A 97 -17.35 -5.73 -21.17
CA PRO A 97 -16.27 -6.40 -20.43
C PRO A 97 -16.76 -6.81 -19.04
N ILE A 98 -16.37 -8.01 -18.57
CA ILE A 98 -16.69 -8.49 -17.21
C ILE A 98 -16.27 -7.49 -16.12
N ARG A 99 -15.25 -6.69 -16.42
CA ARG A 99 -14.62 -5.68 -15.56
C ARG A 99 -15.39 -4.40 -15.39
N THR A 100 -16.51 -4.21 -16.10
CA THR A 100 -17.32 -2.98 -16.01
C THR A 100 -17.72 -2.72 -14.57
N GLY A 101 -17.52 -1.50 -14.06
CA GLY A 101 -17.86 -1.13 -12.68
C GLY A 101 -16.91 -1.70 -11.61
N SER A 102 -15.63 -1.89 -11.95
CA SER A 102 -14.63 -2.42 -11.01
C SER A 102 -13.24 -1.80 -11.21
N PHE A 103 -12.35 -2.07 -10.25
CA PHE A 103 -10.93 -1.71 -10.31
C PHE A 103 -10.22 -2.21 -11.58
N PHE A 104 -10.62 -3.39 -12.07
CA PHE A 104 -10.01 -4.04 -13.23
C PHE A 104 -10.33 -3.34 -14.55
N PHE A 105 -11.32 -2.44 -14.58
CA PHE A 105 -11.76 -1.76 -15.79
C PHE A 105 -10.60 -1.00 -16.44
N LYS A 106 -10.44 -1.16 -17.77
CA LYS A 106 -9.38 -0.57 -18.61
C LYS A 106 -7.94 -1.03 -18.33
N LEU A 107 -7.70 -1.96 -17.41
CA LEU A 107 -6.37 -2.56 -17.27
C LEU A 107 -6.03 -3.43 -18.48
N GLN A 108 -4.79 -3.38 -18.97
CA GLN A 108 -4.35 -4.12 -20.16
C GLN A 108 -3.65 -5.45 -19.83
N CYS A 109 -3.98 -6.03 -18.68
CA CYS A 109 -3.58 -7.38 -18.25
C CYS A 109 -4.81 -8.16 -17.81
N THR A 110 -4.70 -9.47 -17.59
CA THR A 110 -5.80 -10.31 -17.09
C THR A 110 -6.18 -9.94 -15.63
N ILE A 111 -7.40 -10.30 -15.21
CA ILE A 111 -7.79 -10.17 -13.79
C ILE A 111 -6.82 -10.95 -12.90
N LEU A 112 -6.42 -12.16 -13.30
CA LEU A 112 -5.45 -12.99 -12.56
C LEU A 112 -4.12 -12.25 -12.37
N GLN A 113 -3.55 -11.70 -13.44
CA GLN A 113 -2.33 -10.89 -13.38
C GLN A 113 -2.49 -9.65 -12.50
N THR A 114 -3.69 -9.05 -12.48
CA THR A 114 -3.96 -7.91 -11.59
C THR A 114 -3.93 -8.36 -10.12
N LEU A 115 -4.55 -9.48 -9.77
CA LEU A 115 -4.52 -10.03 -8.41
C LEU A 115 -3.09 -10.38 -7.95
N GLN A 116 -2.29 -10.94 -8.87
CA GLN A 116 -0.87 -11.23 -8.64
C GLN A 116 -0.06 -9.97 -8.36
N LEU A 117 -0.30 -8.89 -9.10
CA LEU A 117 0.37 -7.61 -8.89
C LEU A 117 -0.10 -6.90 -7.60
N ILE A 118 -1.38 -7.02 -7.22
CA ILE A 118 -1.84 -6.53 -5.92
C ILE A 118 -1.15 -7.29 -4.79
N LEU A 119 -1.03 -8.62 -4.90
CA LEU A 119 -0.31 -9.43 -3.91
C LEU A 119 1.16 -9.02 -3.83
N ALA A 120 1.84 -8.90 -4.97
CA ALA A 120 3.23 -8.45 -5.03
C ALA A 120 3.43 -7.08 -4.37
N TRP A 121 2.53 -6.13 -4.62
CA TRP A 121 2.55 -4.82 -3.98
C TRP A 121 2.30 -4.90 -2.47
N CYS A 122 1.45 -5.80 -2.00
CA CYS A 122 1.19 -6.02 -0.57
C CYS A 122 2.43 -6.58 0.16
N GLU A 123 3.25 -7.37 -0.54
CA GLU A 123 4.49 -7.98 -0.03
C GLU A 123 5.74 -7.10 -0.25
N ASP A 124 5.55 -5.82 -0.62
CA ASP A 124 6.63 -4.88 -0.92
C ASP A 124 7.59 -5.36 -2.03
N ALA A 125 7.07 -6.13 -2.98
CA ALA A 125 7.87 -6.64 -4.09
C ALA A 125 8.16 -5.54 -5.13
N GLU A 126 9.40 -5.52 -5.61
CA GLU A 126 9.85 -4.56 -6.62
C GLU A 126 9.03 -4.66 -7.91
N LEU A 127 8.53 -3.52 -8.38
CA LEU A 127 7.64 -3.40 -9.54
C LEU A 127 8.17 -4.11 -10.79
N ASN A 128 9.44 -3.89 -11.15
CA ASN A 128 10.01 -4.45 -12.39
C ASN A 128 10.13 -5.98 -12.31
N SER A 129 10.61 -6.47 -11.16
CA SER A 129 10.75 -7.89 -10.88
C SER A 129 9.39 -8.61 -10.91
N ALA A 130 8.36 -8.04 -10.26
CA ALA A 130 7.01 -8.58 -10.29
C ALA A 130 6.37 -8.52 -11.69
N ALA A 131 6.49 -7.38 -12.38
CA ALA A 131 5.95 -7.18 -13.73
C ALA A 131 6.55 -8.16 -14.74
N GLN A 132 7.87 -8.37 -14.69
CA GLN A 132 8.56 -9.34 -15.54
C GLN A 132 8.09 -10.77 -15.24
N TYR A 133 8.01 -11.15 -13.97
CA TYR A 133 7.63 -12.50 -13.57
C TYR A 133 6.20 -12.86 -14.00
N PHE A 134 5.25 -11.93 -13.88
CA PHE A 134 3.84 -12.17 -14.27
C PHE A 134 3.53 -11.86 -15.74
N ASP A 135 4.55 -11.56 -16.56
CA ASP A 135 4.42 -11.17 -17.96
C ASP A 135 3.44 -9.99 -18.15
N VAL A 136 3.60 -8.95 -17.33
CA VAL A 136 2.83 -7.71 -17.41
C VAL A 136 3.74 -6.57 -17.83
N LYS A 137 3.28 -5.74 -18.77
CA LYS A 137 4.03 -4.55 -19.21
C LYS A 137 4.30 -3.63 -18.01
N PRO A 138 5.52 -3.11 -17.82
CA PRO A 138 5.88 -2.25 -16.67
C PRO A 138 4.94 -1.06 -16.48
N ARG A 139 4.46 -0.44 -17.58
CA ARG A 139 3.49 0.67 -17.52
C ARG A 139 2.15 0.26 -16.89
N VAL A 140 1.69 -0.96 -17.13
CA VAL A 140 0.44 -1.48 -16.55
C VAL A 140 0.65 -1.84 -15.07
N ALA A 141 1.79 -2.43 -14.74
CA ALA A 141 2.15 -2.71 -13.35
C ALA A 141 2.28 -1.42 -12.52
N SER A 142 2.96 -0.39 -13.04
CA SER A 142 3.02 0.95 -12.44
C SER A 142 1.64 1.52 -12.19
N LEU A 143 0.75 1.48 -13.19
CA LEU A 143 -0.61 1.97 -13.02
C LEU A 143 -1.37 1.26 -11.88
N ILE A 144 -1.14 -0.04 -11.68
CA ILE A 144 -1.75 -0.79 -10.57
C ILE A 144 -1.14 -0.36 -9.25
N TYR A 145 0.20 -0.32 -9.14
CA TYR A 145 0.92 0.10 -7.93
C TYR A 145 0.53 1.53 -7.53
N ASP A 146 0.52 2.46 -8.49
CA ASP A 146 0.15 3.86 -8.26
C ASP A 146 -1.28 4.00 -7.70
N LYS A 147 -2.24 3.23 -8.22
CA LYS A 147 -3.61 3.23 -7.69
C LYS A 147 -3.68 2.69 -6.26
N LEU A 148 -2.89 1.67 -5.93
CA LEU A 148 -2.86 1.09 -4.58
C LEU A 148 -2.18 2.05 -3.59
N ASP A 149 -1.10 2.71 -4.02
CA ASP A 149 -0.46 3.78 -3.25
C ASP A 149 -1.46 4.91 -2.94
N ASP A 150 -2.19 5.38 -3.95
CA ASP A 150 -3.17 6.46 -3.79
C ASP A 150 -4.31 6.07 -2.84
N LEU A 151 -4.82 4.83 -2.93
CA LEU A 151 -5.81 4.31 -1.98
C LEU A 151 -5.30 4.37 -0.55
N VAL A 152 -4.07 3.92 -0.31
CA VAL A 152 -3.48 3.88 1.02
C VAL A 152 -3.19 5.27 1.56
N ILE A 153 -2.66 6.18 0.73
CA ILE A 153 -2.41 7.57 1.12
C ILE A 153 -3.71 8.24 1.56
N ASN A 154 -4.80 8.05 0.82
CA ASN A 154 -6.11 8.56 1.17
C ASN A 154 -6.64 8.00 2.50
N GLU A 155 -6.37 6.73 2.81
CA GLU A 155 -6.73 6.13 4.10
C GLU A 155 -5.87 6.66 5.25
N ILE A 156 -4.56 6.80 5.04
CA ILE A 156 -3.63 7.34 6.04
C ILE A 156 -3.97 8.79 6.39
N ASP A 157 -4.38 9.60 5.43
CA ASP A 157 -4.77 11.00 5.65
C ASP A 157 -6.02 11.16 6.52
N LYS A 158 -6.85 10.12 6.63
CA LYS A 158 -8.01 10.08 7.53
C LYS A 158 -7.61 9.77 8.97
N ILE A 159 -6.41 9.26 9.20
CA ILE A 159 -5.96 8.73 10.49
C ILE A 159 -5.15 9.79 11.23
N LYS A 160 -5.61 10.12 12.45
CA LYS A 160 -4.92 11.01 13.37
C LYS A 160 -4.26 10.20 14.49
N LEU A 161 -3.15 10.71 15.01
CA LEU A 161 -2.44 10.15 16.15
C LEU A 161 -2.92 10.79 17.46
N GLY A 162 -2.92 10.01 18.53
CA GLY A 162 -3.18 10.47 19.88
C GLY A 162 -4.67 10.58 20.24
N GLY A 163 -5.03 11.68 20.92
CA GLY A 163 -6.32 11.92 21.55
C GLY A 163 -6.20 12.09 23.07
N ASP A 164 -7.34 12.06 23.75
CA ASP A 164 -7.42 12.32 25.18
C ASP A 164 -6.58 11.33 25.99
N ASN A 165 -5.77 11.85 26.91
CA ASN A 165 -4.85 11.09 27.76
C ASN A 165 -3.82 10.26 27.00
N THR A 166 -3.36 10.75 25.84
CA THR A 166 -2.32 10.09 25.05
C THR A 166 -1.07 10.94 24.93
N VAL A 167 0.06 10.27 24.76
CA VAL A 167 1.33 10.91 24.44
C VAL A 167 1.68 10.61 22.99
N VAL A 168 1.96 11.65 22.21
CA VAL A 168 2.53 11.52 20.87
C VAL A 168 3.98 11.98 20.94
N LEU A 169 4.90 11.06 20.68
CA LEU A 169 6.32 11.37 20.61
C LEU A 169 6.68 11.87 19.21
N SER A 170 7.69 12.73 19.14
CA SER A 170 8.27 13.19 17.90
C SER A 170 9.79 13.19 17.93
N GLU A 171 10.39 12.81 16.81
CA GLU A 171 11.84 12.87 16.63
C GLU A 171 12.21 13.08 15.15
N LEU A 172 13.41 13.60 14.88
CA LEU A 172 13.95 13.78 13.53
C LEU A 172 14.98 12.71 13.21
N TYR A 173 14.74 12.00 12.12
CA TYR A 173 15.69 11.08 11.53
C TYR A 173 16.42 11.76 10.34
N PRO A 174 17.73 11.54 10.13
CA PRO A 174 18.62 10.64 10.87
C PRO A 174 19.25 11.26 12.13
N ASP A 175 18.89 12.49 12.50
CA ASP A 175 19.55 13.23 13.57
C ASP A 175 19.52 12.47 14.92
N CYS A 176 18.45 11.72 15.17
CA CYS A 176 18.30 10.87 16.35
C CYS A 176 19.27 9.69 16.40
N MET A 177 19.79 9.24 15.26
CA MET A 177 20.74 8.12 15.14
C MET A 177 22.18 8.54 15.47
N ASN A 178 22.54 9.80 15.26
CA ASN A 178 23.87 10.32 15.56
C ASN A 178 24.16 10.37 17.07
N SER A 179 23.12 10.22 17.91
CA SER A 179 23.27 10.02 19.35
C SER A 179 23.62 8.57 19.74
N LEU A 180 23.56 7.62 18.78
CA LEU A 180 23.64 6.18 19.02
C LEU A 180 24.90 5.49 18.43
N SER A 181 25.64 6.11 17.49
CA SER A 181 26.98 5.63 17.08
C SER A 181 27.72 6.64 16.17
N PRO A 182 28.97 7.03 16.47
CA PRO A 182 29.79 7.89 15.61
C PRO A 182 30.40 7.17 14.38
N ASP A 183 30.29 5.84 14.29
CA ASP A 183 31.03 5.03 13.29
C ASP A 183 30.19 4.53 12.09
N THR A 184 28.94 4.95 11.92
CA THR A 184 28.20 4.66 10.67
C THR A 184 28.47 5.73 9.61
N THR A 185 29.72 5.86 9.18
CA THR A 185 29.99 6.26 7.80
C THR A 185 29.38 5.17 6.92
N GLU A 186 28.44 5.47 6.02
CA GLU A 186 28.89 5.53 4.62
C GLU A 186 28.06 6.42 3.68
N GLN A 187 26.83 6.86 3.99
CA GLN A 187 26.15 7.89 3.17
C GLN A 187 25.16 8.72 4.00
N PRO A 188 25.17 10.07 3.89
CA PRO A 188 24.16 10.90 4.53
C PRO A 188 22.80 10.64 3.90
N HIS A 189 21.78 10.45 4.75
CA HIS A 189 20.40 10.45 4.28
C HIS A 189 20.10 11.77 3.58
N VAL A 190 19.57 11.69 2.36
CA VAL A 190 19.27 12.87 1.55
C VAL A 190 18.17 13.74 2.19
N HIS A 191 17.23 13.10 2.89
CA HIS A 191 16.08 13.77 3.49
C HIS A 191 16.05 13.60 5.00
N ARG A 192 15.66 14.67 5.70
CA ARG A 192 15.20 14.59 7.09
C ARG A 192 13.76 14.10 7.10
N ILE A 193 13.46 13.22 8.04
CA ILE A 193 12.15 12.61 8.21
C ILE A 193 11.68 12.93 9.62
N LEU A 194 10.57 13.65 9.72
CA LEU A 194 9.82 13.80 10.96
C LEU A 194 9.12 12.47 11.26
N MET A 195 9.46 11.88 12.40
CA MET A 195 8.83 10.67 12.90
C MET A 195 7.90 11.03 14.05
N LEU A 196 6.63 10.63 13.96
CA LEU A 196 5.64 10.77 15.02
C LEU A 196 5.19 9.38 15.46
N ALA A 197 5.08 9.15 16.76
CA ALA A 197 4.68 7.86 17.33
C ALA A 197 3.57 8.04 18.37
N ASP A 198 2.46 7.32 18.21
CA ASP A 198 1.37 7.25 19.18
C ASP A 198 1.64 6.13 20.20
N THR A 199 1.84 6.53 21.46
CA THR A 199 2.15 5.61 22.56
C THR A 199 0.95 4.80 23.08
N LYS A 200 -0.28 5.13 22.66
CA LYS A 200 -1.50 4.45 23.12
C LYS A 200 -1.66 3.05 22.56
N GLN A 201 -1.13 2.79 21.36
CA GLN A 201 -1.37 1.55 20.62
C GLN A 201 -0.11 0.70 20.55
N ILE A 202 -0.28 -0.61 20.73
CA ILE A 202 0.76 -1.63 20.46
C ILE A 202 0.13 -2.64 19.48
N PRO A 203 0.65 -2.79 18.25
CA PRO A 203 1.83 -2.12 17.69
C PRO A 203 1.65 -0.58 17.56
N THR A 204 2.75 0.15 17.71
CA THR A 204 2.79 1.62 17.68
C THR A 204 2.30 2.14 16.33
N ASN A 205 1.39 3.11 16.34
CA ASN A 205 1.04 3.84 15.13
C ASN A 205 2.02 4.96 14.90
N TYR A 206 2.58 5.02 13.70
CA TYR A 206 3.46 6.10 13.29
C TYR A 206 2.85 6.99 12.22
N ARG A 207 3.38 8.21 12.13
CA ARG A 207 3.37 9.01 10.92
C ARG A 207 4.80 9.38 10.59
N LEU A 208 5.20 9.19 9.34
CA LEU A 208 6.52 9.59 8.85
C LEU A 208 6.30 10.67 7.78
N HIS A 209 7.02 11.78 7.91
CA HIS A 209 6.91 12.90 6.99
C HIS A 209 8.30 13.33 6.52
N VAL A 210 8.53 13.23 5.22
CA VAL A 210 9.73 13.75 4.56
C VAL A 210 9.66 15.26 4.60
N ILE A 211 10.55 15.88 5.38
CA ILE A 211 10.66 17.33 5.43
C ILE A 211 11.13 17.80 4.06
N ARG A 212 10.34 18.66 3.42
CA ARG A 212 10.57 19.10 2.05
C ARG A 212 11.63 20.18 1.94
N GLU A 213 12.47 20.33 2.97
CA GLU A 213 13.36 21.46 3.19
C GLU A 213 14.00 21.90 1.87
N ASP A 214 13.74 23.16 1.53
CA ASP A 214 13.99 23.71 0.22
C ASP A 214 15.49 23.66 -0.07
N LEU A 215 15.87 22.71 -0.92
CA LEU A 215 17.09 22.69 -1.72
C LEU A 215 17.24 23.95 -2.63
N ARG A 216 16.41 24.99 -2.46
CA ARG A 216 16.70 26.39 -2.81
C ARG A 216 17.88 26.92 -1.97
N LYS A 217 19.05 26.29 -2.11
CA LYS A 217 20.33 26.94 -1.83
C LYS A 217 20.58 28.02 -2.91
N LEU A 218 19.79 29.09 -2.86
CA LEU A 218 20.28 30.40 -3.24
C LEU A 218 21.14 30.87 -2.05
N PRO A 219 22.43 31.19 -2.26
CA PRO A 219 23.30 31.61 -1.18
C PRO A 219 22.75 32.92 -0.57
N GLY A 220 22.24 32.86 0.67
CA GLY A 220 21.78 34.05 1.40
C GLY A 220 20.51 33.93 2.27
N HIS A 221 19.79 32.80 2.29
CA HIS A 221 18.55 32.71 3.09
C HIS A 221 18.80 32.34 4.55
N VAL A 222 18.65 33.33 5.43
CA VAL A 222 18.82 33.28 6.90
C VAL A 222 17.61 32.60 7.61
N ASN A 223 16.76 31.84 6.91
CA ASN A 223 15.45 31.41 7.45
C ASN A 223 15.12 29.90 7.32
N SER A 224 16.11 29.03 7.11
CA SER A 224 15.89 27.57 6.91
C SER A 224 15.19 26.91 8.10
N GLU A 225 15.64 27.23 9.32
CA GLU A 225 15.12 26.64 10.56
C GLU A 225 13.67 27.05 10.83
N GLN A 226 13.31 28.30 10.52
CA GLN A 226 11.95 28.80 10.64
C GLN A 226 11.00 28.10 9.66
N CYS A 227 11.41 27.90 8.40
CA CYS A 227 10.61 27.15 7.42
C CYS A 227 10.40 25.69 7.85
N MET A 228 11.43 25.05 8.42
CA MET A 228 11.31 23.71 8.96
C MET A 228 10.33 23.67 10.13
N LYS A 229 10.43 24.61 11.06
CA LYS A 229 9.50 24.73 12.20
C LYS A 229 8.06 24.87 11.72
N GLU A 230 7.80 25.75 10.76
CA GLU A 230 6.46 25.96 10.17
C GLU A 230 5.92 24.71 9.46
N GLU A 231 6.79 23.98 8.74
CA GLU A 231 6.41 22.72 8.12
C GLU A 231 6.03 21.66 9.16
N ILE A 232 6.84 21.52 10.21
CA ILE A 232 6.60 20.59 11.32
C ILE A 232 5.29 20.93 12.03
N GLU A 233 5.05 22.20 12.37
CA GLU A 233 3.80 22.67 13.01
C GLU A 233 2.58 22.38 12.14
N ARG A 234 2.70 22.56 10.81
CA ARG A 234 1.65 22.21 9.85
C ARG A 234 1.40 20.71 9.81
N VAL A 235 2.44 19.88 9.88
CA VAL A 235 2.28 18.42 9.89
C VAL A 235 1.64 17.96 11.21
N ILE A 236 2.08 18.51 12.34
CA ILE A 236 1.53 18.20 13.67
C ILE A 236 0.04 18.56 13.72
N SER A 237 -0.35 19.77 13.34
CA SER A 237 -1.77 20.19 13.33
C SER A 237 -2.65 19.33 12.42
N ASN A 238 -2.09 18.82 11.32
CA ASN A 238 -2.77 17.92 10.40
C ASN A 238 -2.72 16.44 10.81
N THR A 239 -1.93 16.03 11.79
CA THR A 239 -1.74 14.60 12.09
C THR A 239 -2.12 14.25 13.51
N VAL A 240 -1.93 15.17 14.46
CA VAL A 240 -2.10 14.92 15.89
C VAL A 240 -3.42 15.51 16.38
N MET A 241 -4.15 14.76 17.20
CA MET A 241 -5.37 15.27 17.83
C MET A 241 -5.04 16.33 18.89
N ALA A 242 -5.81 17.41 18.94
CA ALA A 242 -5.52 18.59 19.79
C ALA A 242 -5.42 18.31 21.31
N GLN A 243 -6.01 17.22 21.80
CA GLN A 243 -6.00 16.85 23.23
C GLN A 243 -4.82 15.96 23.63
N SER A 244 -3.91 15.68 22.69
CA SER A 244 -2.74 14.84 22.94
C SER A 244 -1.63 15.64 23.63
N MET A 245 -0.90 14.99 24.53
CA MET A 245 0.36 15.52 25.02
C MET A 245 1.44 15.29 23.96
N PHE A 246 1.90 16.37 23.34
CA PHE A 246 2.97 16.28 22.33
C PHE A 246 4.33 16.39 22.99
N VAL A 247 5.17 15.37 22.77
CA VAL A 247 6.49 15.26 23.37
C VAL A 247 7.56 15.31 22.29
N SER A 248 8.47 16.27 22.43
CA SER A 248 9.58 16.49 21.51
C SER A 248 10.84 15.84 22.08
N GLY A 249 11.51 15.00 21.30
CA GLY A 249 12.86 14.57 21.66
C GLY A 249 13.91 15.64 21.33
N SER A 250 15.17 15.27 21.45
CA SER A 250 16.28 16.24 21.50
C SER A 250 16.64 16.87 20.16
N THR A 251 16.19 16.27 19.05
CA THR A 251 16.56 16.73 17.71
C THR A 251 15.52 17.66 17.08
N MET A 252 14.35 17.81 17.71
CA MET A 252 13.27 18.65 17.20
C MET A 252 13.60 20.14 17.39
N PRO A 253 13.26 21.02 16.42
CA PRO A 253 13.30 22.46 16.65
C PRO A 253 12.31 22.84 17.75
N GLY A 254 12.50 24.02 18.36
CA GLY A 254 11.63 24.51 19.44
C GLY A 254 10.20 24.80 18.94
N VAL A 255 9.33 23.78 18.98
CA VAL A 255 7.91 23.87 18.67
C VAL A 255 7.13 24.25 19.93
N ASP A 256 6.22 25.22 19.79
CA ASP A 256 5.47 25.76 20.92
C ASP A 256 4.47 24.73 21.48
N GLY A 257 4.28 24.72 22.80
CA GLY A 257 3.33 23.81 23.46
C GLY A 257 3.80 22.36 23.58
N THR A 258 5.07 22.08 23.27
CA THR A 258 5.65 20.73 23.36
C THR A 258 6.37 20.51 24.69
N VAL A 259 6.31 19.27 25.19
CA VAL A 259 7.01 18.86 26.41
C VAL A 259 8.28 18.12 26.02
N PRO A 260 9.46 18.46 26.58
CA PRO A 260 10.68 17.74 26.25
C PRO A 260 10.61 16.30 26.75
N LEU A 261 11.13 15.35 25.97
CA LEU A 261 11.17 13.92 26.33
C LEU A 261 11.82 13.70 27.71
N THR A 262 12.85 14.48 28.05
CA THR A 262 13.51 14.40 29.36
C THR A 262 12.57 14.65 30.54
N ALA A 263 11.57 15.52 30.39
CA ALA A 263 10.57 15.77 31.43
C ALA A 263 9.60 14.59 31.58
N LEU A 264 9.16 13.98 30.47
CA LEU A 264 8.33 12.77 30.51
C LEU A 264 9.07 11.62 31.21
N LEU A 265 10.35 11.42 30.86
CA LEU A 265 11.14 10.30 31.37
C LEU A 265 11.38 10.35 32.89
N GLN A 266 11.31 11.53 33.51
CA GLN A 266 11.41 11.67 34.98
C GLN A 266 10.26 10.97 35.71
N HIS A 267 9.14 10.73 35.01
CA HIS A 267 7.96 10.05 35.54
C HIS A 267 7.87 8.58 35.12
N CYS A 268 8.86 8.06 34.39
CA CYS A 268 8.90 6.70 33.89
C CYS A 268 9.90 5.84 34.68
N ASP A 269 9.60 4.54 34.83
CA ASP A 269 10.58 3.57 35.31
C ASP A 269 11.70 3.33 34.27
N PRO A 270 12.85 2.73 34.65
CA PRO A 270 13.97 2.52 33.74
C PRO A 270 13.65 1.70 32.49
N GLU A 271 12.71 0.77 32.55
CA GLU A 271 12.33 -0.07 31.41
C GLU A 271 11.53 0.75 30.39
N MET A 272 10.55 1.51 30.85
CA MET A 272 9.79 2.44 30.03
C MET A 272 10.69 3.53 29.44
N GLN A 273 11.65 4.05 30.22
CA GLN A 273 12.63 5.01 29.69
C GLN A 273 13.45 4.41 28.53
N HIS A 274 13.90 3.17 28.68
CA HIS A 274 14.62 2.47 27.62
C HIS A 274 13.72 2.26 26.38
N PHE A 275 12.47 1.83 26.58
CA PHE A 275 11.50 1.63 25.51
C PHE A 275 11.26 2.92 24.71
N LEU A 276 10.94 4.04 25.36
CA LEU A 276 10.62 5.32 24.72
C LEU A 276 11.80 5.95 23.98
N ARG A 277 13.03 5.66 24.41
CA ARG A 277 14.26 6.16 23.74
C ARG A 277 14.69 5.32 22.56
N THR A 278 14.37 4.03 22.53
CA THR A 278 14.98 3.10 21.57
C THR A 278 13.93 2.25 20.86
N ARG A 279 13.32 1.31 21.57
CA ARG A 279 12.45 0.29 20.99
C ARG A 279 11.23 0.86 20.30
N ILE A 280 10.66 1.95 20.82
CA ILE A 280 9.49 2.58 20.17
C ILE A 280 9.81 3.11 18.77
N TRP A 281 11.08 3.37 18.44
CA TRP A 281 11.45 3.91 17.12
C TRP A 281 11.95 2.85 16.14
N SER A 282 12.13 1.60 16.57
CA SER A 282 12.85 0.60 15.77
C SER A 282 12.21 0.36 14.40
N GLN A 283 10.87 0.25 14.35
CA GLN A 283 10.14 0.03 13.09
C GLN A 283 10.23 1.26 12.18
N ALA A 284 10.02 2.47 12.73
CA ALA A 284 10.13 3.71 11.98
C ALA A 284 11.54 3.90 11.39
N VAL A 285 12.58 3.65 12.19
CA VAL A 285 13.99 3.75 11.76
C VAL A 285 14.32 2.71 10.68
N SER A 286 13.80 1.49 10.79
CA SER A 286 13.97 0.46 9.75
C SER A 286 13.38 0.90 8.41
N LEU A 287 12.17 1.46 8.41
CA LEU A 287 11.54 1.98 7.18
C LEU A 287 12.28 3.19 6.62
N CYS A 288 12.68 4.13 7.48
CA CYS A 288 13.48 5.28 7.05
C CYS A 288 14.81 4.82 6.45
N THR A 289 15.42 3.77 6.98
CA THR A 289 16.66 3.19 6.42
C THR A 289 16.41 2.53 5.07
N ALA A 290 15.33 1.76 4.92
CA ALA A 290 14.96 1.12 3.65
C ALA A 290 14.64 2.16 2.56
N SER A 291 14.07 3.31 2.93
CA SER A 291 13.74 4.36 1.96
C SER A 291 14.98 5.06 1.35
N ARG A 292 16.20 4.79 1.84
CA ARG A 292 17.47 5.30 1.27
C ARG A 292 17.62 4.92 -0.19
N ASP A 293 17.29 3.67 -0.51
CA ASP A 293 17.59 3.07 -1.80
C ASP A 293 16.84 3.76 -2.94
N LEU A 294 15.70 4.39 -2.63
CA LEU A 294 14.89 5.17 -3.56
C LEU A 294 15.58 6.45 -4.06
N CYS A 295 16.64 6.89 -3.38
CA CYS A 295 17.43 8.06 -3.77
C CYS A 295 18.82 7.70 -4.35
N SER A 296 19.12 6.42 -4.56
CA SER A 296 20.45 5.92 -4.98
C SER A 296 20.80 6.07 -6.47
N LEU A 297 19.83 6.48 -7.31
CA LEU A 297 20.03 6.73 -8.75
C LEU A 297 20.55 8.16 -8.99
N PRO A 298 21.21 8.46 -10.14
CA PRO A 298 21.68 9.80 -10.46
C PRO A 298 20.50 10.70 -10.85
N CYS A 299 19.64 10.98 -9.88
CA CYS A 299 18.49 11.83 -9.99
C CYS A 299 18.71 13.01 -9.05
N PRO A 300 18.42 14.26 -9.46
CA PRO A 300 18.53 15.40 -8.57
C PRO A 300 17.70 15.13 -7.31
N THR A 301 18.24 15.46 -6.14
CA THR A 301 17.68 15.20 -4.79
C THR A 301 16.21 15.60 -4.62
N PHE A 302 15.72 16.51 -5.45
CA PHE A 302 14.31 16.93 -5.53
C PHE A 302 13.34 15.82 -6.02
N SER A 303 13.84 14.90 -6.84
CA SER A 303 13.00 13.93 -7.54
C SER A 303 12.59 12.73 -6.69
N CYS A 304 13.34 12.40 -5.64
CA CYS A 304 13.06 11.23 -4.82
C CYS A 304 12.20 11.53 -3.57
N ALA A 305 12.07 12.79 -3.13
CA ALA A 305 11.32 13.13 -1.91
C ALA A 305 9.87 12.63 -1.93
N THR A 306 9.16 12.83 -3.06
CA THR A 306 7.79 12.34 -3.24
C THR A 306 7.74 10.81 -3.24
N SER A 307 8.68 10.16 -3.92
CA SER A 307 8.77 8.69 -3.95
C SER A 307 9.06 8.11 -2.57
N VAL A 308 9.95 8.74 -1.80
CA VAL A 308 10.24 8.39 -0.41
C VAL A 308 9.01 8.58 0.46
N GLN A 309 8.29 9.71 0.34
CA GLN A 309 7.06 9.92 1.10
C GLN A 309 6.02 8.84 0.79
N ARG A 310 5.76 8.55 -0.49
CA ARG A 310 4.81 7.49 -0.89
C ARG A 310 5.24 6.12 -0.36
N TYR A 311 6.52 5.78 -0.42
CA TYR A 311 7.03 4.53 0.14
C TYR A 311 6.84 4.45 1.65
N LEU A 312 7.16 5.51 2.40
CA LEU A 312 7.00 5.53 3.85
C LEU A 312 5.54 5.37 4.26
N ASP A 313 4.64 6.12 3.61
CA ASP A 313 3.20 6.02 3.86
C ASP A 313 2.69 4.59 3.61
N THR A 314 3.00 4.02 2.44
CA THR A 314 2.53 2.68 2.08
C THR A 314 3.13 1.57 2.95
N SER A 315 4.42 1.67 3.29
CA SER A 315 5.10 0.70 4.14
C SER A 315 4.61 0.73 5.59
N LEU A 316 4.32 1.91 6.14
CA LEU A 316 3.66 2.02 7.45
C LEU A 316 2.29 1.35 7.46
N TYR A 317 1.53 1.52 6.38
CA TYR A 317 0.21 0.92 6.26
C TYR A 317 0.29 -0.60 6.18
N ARG A 318 1.24 -1.16 5.41
CA ARG A 318 1.53 -2.61 5.39
C ARG A 318 1.79 -3.15 6.79
N LEU A 319 2.68 -2.49 7.54
CA LEU A 319 3.05 -2.91 8.90
C LEU A 319 1.86 -2.94 9.87
N ARG A 320 0.87 -2.04 9.70
CA ARG A 320 -0.31 -1.99 10.59
C ARG A 320 -1.17 -3.23 10.50
N TYR A 321 -1.30 -3.83 9.32
CA TYR A 321 -2.22 -4.94 9.07
C TYR A 321 -1.53 -6.30 8.96
N GLY A 322 -0.19 -6.34 8.85
CA GLY A 322 0.60 -7.55 8.93
C GLY A 322 0.15 -8.64 7.94
N ASP A 323 -0.19 -9.81 8.48
CA ASP A 323 -0.56 -11.02 7.73
C ASP A 323 -1.95 -10.97 7.07
N GLY A 324 -2.80 -10.01 7.44
CA GLY A 324 -4.11 -9.77 6.82
C GLY A 324 -4.11 -8.66 5.77
N PHE A 325 -2.94 -8.13 5.40
CA PHE A 325 -2.89 -6.92 4.58
C PHE A 325 -3.45 -7.10 3.16
N TYR A 326 -3.23 -8.26 2.53
CA TYR A 326 -3.77 -8.52 1.19
C TYR A 326 -5.31 -8.50 1.20
N GLU A 327 -5.92 -9.17 2.18
CA GLU A 327 -7.37 -9.18 2.37
C GLU A 327 -7.92 -7.77 2.58
N HIS A 328 -7.26 -6.99 3.44
CA HIS A 328 -7.60 -5.60 3.71
C HIS A 328 -7.57 -4.75 2.43
N MET A 329 -6.51 -4.88 1.63
CA MET A 329 -6.38 -4.14 0.38
C MET A 329 -7.44 -4.53 -0.65
N LEU A 330 -7.77 -5.81 -0.77
CA LEU A 330 -8.85 -6.25 -1.65
C LEU A 330 -10.20 -5.66 -1.21
N ARG A 331 -10.48 -5.58 0.10
CA ARG A 331 -11.69 -4.92 0.60
C ARG A 331 -11.71 -3.43 0.32
N LEU A 332 -10.58 -2.74 0.52
CA LEU A 332 -10.46 -1.31 0.22
C LEU A 332 -10.70 -1.04 -1.27
N VAL A 333 -10.14 -1.87 -2.15
CA VAL A 333 -10.37 -1.81 -3.60
C VAL A 333 -11.85 -2.04 -3.93
N ALA A 334 -12.49 -3.04 -3.32
CA ALA A 334 -13.91 -3.32 -3.52
C ALA A 334 -14.81 -2.15 -3.09
N MET A 335 -14.53 -1.57 -1.93
CA MET A 335 -15.25 -0.41 -1.40
C MET A 335 -15.17 0.77 -2.36
N GLU A 336 -13.96 1.15 -2.78
CA GLU A 336 -13.75 2.34 -3.61
C GLU A 336 -14.34 2.18 -5.01
N TYR A 337 -14.15 1.03 -5.65
CA TYR A 337 -14.41 0.89 -7.09
C TYR A 337 -15.72 0.19 -7.45
N THR A 338 -16.34 -0.54 -6.52
CA THR A 338 -17.52 -1.36 -6.81
C THR A 338 -18.71 -1.02 -5.91
N GLN A 339 -18.49 -0.78 -4.61
CA GLN A 339 -19.59 -0.48 -3.69
C GLN A 339 -20.05 0.99 -3.78
N ASN A 340 -19.15 1.93 -4.04
CA ASN A 340 -19.49 3.35 -4.26
C ASN A 340 -20.22 3.62 -5.59
N VAL A 341 -20.44 2.62 -6.44
CA VAL A 341 -21.11 2.74 -7.75
C VAL A 341 -22.61 2.46 -7.66
N ILE A 342 -23.14 2.12 -6.47
CA ILE A 342 -24.58 2.03 -6.23
C ILE A 342 -25.09 3.40 -5.77
N VAL A 343 -25.42 4.28 -6.74
CA VAL A 343 -26.22 5.49 -6.52
C VAL A 343 -27.41 5.46 -7.47
#